data_AF-A0A7J6L2L8-F1
#
_entry.id   AF-A0A7J6L2L8-F1
#
_cell.length_a   1.000
_cell.length_b   1.000
_cell.length_c   1.000
_cell.angle_alpha   90.00
_cell.angle_beta   90.00
_cell.angle_gamma   90.00
#
_symmetry.space_group_name_H-M   'P 1'
#
loop_
_entity.id
_entity.type
_entity.pdbx_description
1 polymer ?
#
loop_
_entity_poly.entity_id
_entity_poly.type
_entity_poly.pdbx_seq_one_letter_code
_entity_poly.pdbx_strand_id
1 'polypeptide(L)'
;MTAENGTLAIISAVWFVMTPQERKPSIHDIVVGKWQPSEADKAGGRYPGFGVAILIINGALECYGLDDQRALNRIASYKKMATYFNVQVDCLYLISPFLRP
;
A
#
# COMPACT_ATOMS: atom_id res chain seq x y z
N MET A 1 -12.06 -1.60 -23.27
CA MET A 1 -11.96 -2.94 -22.66
C MET A 1 -12.16 -2.96 -21.14
N THR A 2 -11.21 -2.51 -20.31
CA THR A 2 -11.37 -2.57 -18.82
C THR A 2 -12.51 -1.69 -18.31
N ALA A 3 -12.75 -0.54 -18.92
CA ALA A 3 -13.85 0.38 -18.53
C ALA A 3 -15.26 -0.11 -18.93
N GLU A 4 -15.35 -1.15 -19.76
CA GLU A 4 -16.62 -1.63 -20.35
C GLU A 4 -16.99 -3.03 -19.84
N ASN A 5 -16.09 -3.71 -19.12
CA ASN A 5 -16.30 -5.05 -18.59
C ASN A 5 -15.86 -5.10 -17.12
N GLY A 6 -16.83 -5.19 -16.21
CA GLY A 6 -16.59 -5.19 -14.76
C GLY A 6 -15.73 -6.35 -14.27
N THR A 7 -15.85 -7.53 -14.89
CA THR A 7 -14.99 -8.68 -14.55
C THR A 7 -13.54 -8.40 -14.92
N LEU A 8 -13.30 -7.89 -16.13
CA LEU A 8 -11.96 -7.51 -16.58
C LEU A 8 -11.39 -6.36 -15.73
N ALA A 9 -12.21 -5.40 -15.33
CA ALA A 9 -11.81 -4.32 -14.43
C ALA A 9 -11.30 -4.87 -13.10
N ILE A 10 -12.07 -5.74 -12.44
CA ILE A 10 -11.69 -6.32 -11.14
C ILE A 10 -10.43 -7.20 -11.28
N ILE A 11 -10.37 -8.06 -12.29
CA ILE A 11 -9.21 -8.93 -12.50
C ILE A 11 -7.95 -8.11 -12.79
N SER A 12 -8.05 -7.00 -13.52
CA SER A 12 -6.90 -6.11 -13.75
C SER A 12 -6.38 -5.46 -12.46
N ALA A 13 -7.29 -5.08 -11.54
CA ALA A 13 -6.90 -4.57 -10.23
C ALA A 13 -6.25 -5.66 -9.36
N VAL A 14 -6.79 -6.88 -9.38
CA VAL A 14 -6.19 -8.03 -8.68
C VAL A 14 -4.81 -8.33 -9.26
N TRP A 15 -4.65 -8.34 -10.58
CA TRP A 15 -3.35 -8.52 -11.23
C TRP A 15 -2.32 -7.50 -10.74
N PHE A 16 -2.71 -6.23 -10.64
CA PHE A 16 -1.83 -5.17 -10.11
C PHE A 16 -1.40 -5.45 -8.66
N VAL A 17 -2.32 -5.90 -7.80
CA VAL A 17 -2.03 -6.22 -6.39
C VAL A 17 -1.12 -7.44 -6.24
N MET A 18 -1.25 -8.42 -7.13
CA MET A 18 -0.55 -9.71 -7.06
C MET A 18 0.81 -9.71 -7.78
N THR A 19 1.07 -8.77 -8.70
CA THR A 19 2.24 -8.83 -9.59
C THR A 19 3.35 -7.88 -9.12
N PRO A 20 4.54 -8.39 -8.75
CA PRO A 20 5.71 -7.54 -8.50
C PRO A 20 6.11 -6.74 -9.75
N GLN A 21 6.63 -5.53 -9.57
CA GLN A 21 7.07 -4.66 -10.67
C GLN A 21 8.50 -4.20 -10.43
N GLU A 22 9.45 -4.77 -11.17
CA GLU A 22 10.90 -4.50 -11.01
C GLU A 22 11.36 -4.59 -9.54
N ARG A 23 11.72 -3.46 -8.94
CA ARG A 23 12.20 -3.34 -7.56
C ARG A 23 11.07 -3.19 -6.54
N LYS A 24 9.81 -3.18 -6.97
CA LYS A 24 8.63 -3.10 -6.11
C LYS A 24 8.09 -4.51 -5.86
N PRO A 25 8.01 -4.97 -4.60
CA PRO A 25 7.35 -6.24 -4.29
C PRO A 25 5.85 -6.15 -4.65
N SER A 26 5.16 -7.29 -4.70
CA SER A 26 3.70 -7.27 -4.80
C SER A 26 3.07 -6.69 -3.53
N ILE A 27 1.94 -6.00 -3.66
CA ILE A 27 1.18 -5.51 -2.50
C ILE A 27 0.70 -6.70 -1.66
N HIS A 28 0.30 -7.79 -2.34
CA HIS A 28 -0.09 -9.02 -1.69
C HIS A 28 0.98 -9.55 -0.73
N ASP A 29 2.24 -9.67 -1.18
CA ASP A 29 3.32 -10.23 -0.34
C ASP A 29 3.63 -9.36 0.88
N ILE A 30 3.41 -8.05 0.80
CA ILE A 30 3.51 -7.17 1.98
C ILE A 30 2.40 -7.48 2.98
N VAL A 31 1.16 -7.56 2.52
CA VAL A 31 -0.02 -7.77 3.37
C VAL A 31 0.01 -9.13 4.05
N VAL A 32 0.46 -10.18 3.35
CA VAL A 32 0.56 -11.54 3.91
C VAL A 32 1.88 -11.82 4.62
N GLY A 33 2.73 -10.81 4.83
CA GLY A 33 3.99 -10.94 5.59
C GLY A 33 5.09 -11.76 4.90
N LYS A 34 5.02 -11.94 3.58
CA LYS A 34 6.04 -12.65 2.78
C LYS A 34 7.20 -11.76 2.34
N TRP A 35 6.95 -10.47 2.16
CA TRP A 35 8.01 -9.54 1.80
C TRP A 35 8.88 -9.21 3.03
N GLN A 36 10.18 -9.45 2.90
CA GLN A 36 11.18 -8.98 3.86
C GLN A 36 11.91 -7.76 3.30
N PRO A 37 11.88 -6.61 3.99
CA PRO A 37 12.58 -5.41 3.54
C PRO A 37 14.09 -5.66 3.40
N SER A 38 14.66 -5.27 2.26
CA SER A 38 16.11 -5.22 2.08
C SER A 38 16.73 -4.11 2.92
N GLU A 39 18.06 -4.09 3.03
CA GLU A 39 18.75 -2.98 3.71
C GLU A 39 18.47 -1.62 3.04
N ALA A 40 18.33 -1.59 1.71
CA ALA A 40 17.95 -0.38 0.98
C ALA A 40 16.49 0.05 1.27
N ASP A 41 15.60 -0.90 1.57
CA ASP A 41 14.24 -0.62 1.99
C ASP A 41 14.21 -0.02 3.39
N LYS A 42 14.93 -0.64 4.34
CA LYS A 42 15.05 -0.13 5.71
C LYS A 42 15.70 1.25 5.76
N ALA A 43 16.77 1.47 5.00
CA ALA A 43 17.42 2.77 4.85
C ALA A 43 16.49 3.81 4.20
N GLY A 44 15.66 3.36 3.26
CA GLY A 44 14.56 4.14 2.68
C GLY A 44 13.29 4.17 3.54
N GLY A 45 13.35 3.75 4.81
CA GLY A 45 12.24 3.80 5.76
C GLY A 45 11.01 3.00 5.35
N ARG A 46 11.17 1.97 4.51
CA ARG A 46 10.11 1.07 4.02
C ARG A 46 10.04 -0.18 4.90
N TYR A 47 8.96 -0.27 5.69
CA TYR A 47 8.69 -1.40 6.59
C TYR A 47 7.34 -2.04 6.26
N PRO A 48 7.11 -3.32 6.60
CA PRO A 48 5.86 -4.01 6.26
C PRO A 48 4.64 -3.25 6.77
N GLY A 49 3.68 -2.97 5.87
CA GLY A 49 2.48 -2.20 6.19
C GLY A 49 1.80 -1.61 4.96
N PHE A 50 0.58 -1.10 5.18
CA PHE A 50 -0.25 -0.41 4.20
C PHE A 50 0.44 0.84 3.62
N GLY A 51 1.33 1.50 4.38
CA GLY A 51 2.13 2.62 3.87
C GLY A 51 2.97 2.24 2.65
N VAL A 52 3.55 1.04 2.60
CA VAL A 52 4.32 0.58 1.43
C VAL A 52 3.41 0.25 0.25
N ALA A 53 2.17 -0.18 0.49
CA ALA A 53 1.19 -0.34 -0.58
C ALA A 53 0.87 1.01 -1.27
N ILE A 54 0.73 2.10 -0.50
CA ILE A 54 0.55 3.46 -1.05
C ILE A 54 1.77 3.86 -1.89
N LEU A 55 2.98 3.57 -1.38
CA LEU A 55 4.23 3.83 -2.10
C LEU A 55 4.29 3.10 -3.45
N ILE A 56 3.89 1.82 -3.49
CA ILE A 56 3.86 1.02 -4.73
C ILE A 56 2.91 1.64 -5.74
N ILE A 57 1.70 2.01 -5.30
CA ILE A 57 0.65 2.57 -6.15
C ILE A 57 1.07 3.91 -6.73
N ASN A 58 1.55 4.86 -5.91
CA ASN A 58 1.83 6.22 -6.37
C ASN A 58 2.81 7.00 -5.49
N GLY A 59 3.83 6.33 -4.96
CA GLY A 59 4.77 6.92 -4.01
C GLY A 59 5.50 8.17 -4.49
N ALA A 60 5.80 8.25 -5.79
CA ALA A 60 6.45 9.40 -6.40
C ALA A 60 5.58 10.67 -6.44
N LEU A 61 4.29 10.59 -6.07
CA LEU A 61 3.44 11.76 -5.96
C LEU A 61 2.89 11.93 -4.55
N GLU A 62 2.70 10.84 -3.80
CA GLU A 62 1.93 10.84 -2.55
C GLU A 62 2.78 10.68 -1.29
N CYS A 63 4.09 10.43 -1.39
CA CYS A 63 4.94 10.09 -0.24
C CYS A 63 6.11 11.07 0.01
N TYR A 64 6.04 12.30 -0.51
CA TYR A 64 7.06 13.35 -0.27
C TYR A 64 6.68 14.34 0.85
N GLY A 65 5.60 14.08 1.60
CA GLY A 65 5.17 14.91 2.73
C GLY A 65 4.13 14.20 3.60
N LEU A 66 3.99 14.66 4.85
CA LEU A 66 3.13 14.04 5.87
C LEU A 66 1.63 14.25 5.61
N ASP A 67 1.29 15.32 4.88
CA ASP A 67 -0.08 15.82 4.76
C ASP A 67 -0.64 15.65 3.34
N ASP A 68 -0.11 14.71 2.55
CA ASP A 68 -0.69 14.44 1.23
C ASP A 68 -2.11 13.87 1.37
N GLN A 69 -3.09 14.66 0.98
CA GLN A 69 -4.50 14.30 1.14
C GLN A 69 -4.87 13.00 0.41
N ARG A 70 -4.18 12.64 -0.68
CA ARG A 70 -4.44 11.40 -1.42
C ARG A 70 -3.99 10.20 -0.58
N ALA A 71 -2.80 10.26 0.02
CA ALA A 71 -2.33 9.23 0.95
C ALA A 71 -3.24 9.12 2.18
N LEU A 72 -3.63 10.26 2.78
CA LEU A 72 -4.56 10.29 3.91
C LEU A 72 -5.92 9.67 3.57
N ASN A 73 -6.45 9.94 2.38
CA ASN A 73 -7.71 9.35 1.91
C ASN A 73 -7.61 7.82 1.74
N ARG A 74 -6.46 7.30 1.28
CA ARG A 74 -6.22 5.85 1.21
C ARG A 74 -6.20 5.24 2.61
N ILE A 75 -5.50 5.86 3.56
CA ILE A 75 -5.44 5.42 4.96
C ILE A 75 -6.84 5.42 5.59
N ALA A 76 -7.62 6.49 5.38
CA ALA A 76 -8.99 6.59 5.88
C ALA A 76 -9.89 5.48 5.31
N SER A 77 -9.78 5.19 4.01
CA SER A 77 -10.53 4.12 3.35
C SER A 77 -10.16 2.74 3.91
N TYR A 78 -8.87 2.48 4.12
CA TYR A 78 -8.39 1.23 4.71
C TYR A 78 -8.89 1.05 6.14
N LYS A 79 -8.79 2.09 6.99
CA LYS A 79 -9.34 2.06 8.37
C LYS A 79 -10.83 1.76 8.36
N LYS A 80 -11.61 2.42 7.50
CA LYS A 80 -13.05 2.19 7.39
C LYS A 80 -13.38 0.73 7.03
N MET A 81 -12.64 0.14 6.10
CA MET A 81 -12.82 -1.27 5.74
C MET A 81 -12.40 -2.21 6.85
N ALA A 82 -11.27 -1.96 7.52
CA ALA A 82 -10.84 -2.77 8.65
C ALA A 82 -11.85 -2.74 9.80
N THR A 83 -12.42 -1.56 10.11
CA THR A 83 -13.51 -1.44 11.08
C THR A 83 -14.75 -2.24 10.65
N TYR A 84 -15.14 -2.17 9.37
CA TYR A 84 -16.27 -2.94 8.85
C TYR A 84 -16.08 -4.45 9.01
N PHE A 85 -14.87 -4.95 8.78
CA PHE A 85 -14.51 -6.36 8.94
C PHE A 85 -14.09 -6.76 10.36
N ASN A 86 -14.14 -5.84 11.33
CA ASN A 86 -13.68 -6.04 12.71
C ASN A 86 -12.22 -6.54 12.82
N VAL A 87 -11.34 -6.01 11.97
CA VAL A 87 -9.90 -6.28 11.98
C VAL A 87 -9.16 -5.12 12.62
N GLN A 88 -8.30 -5.41 13.61
CA GLN A 88 -7.46 -4.40 14.23
C GLN A 88 -6.35 -3.96 13.29
N VAL A 89 -6.15 -2.64 13.18
CA VAL A 89 -5.05 -2.05 12.41
C VAL A 89 -4.13 -1.34 13.39
N ASP A 90 -2.94 -1.89 13.57
CA ASP A 90 -1.90 -1.24 14.37
C ASP A 90 -1.29 -0.07 13.57
N CYS A 91 -1.03 1.05 14.25
CA CYS A 91 -0.39 2.24 13.71
C CYS A 91 0.95 1.93 13.02
N LEU A 92 1.69 0.90 13.47
CA LEU A 92 2.92 0.43 12.83
C LEU A 92 2.70 -0.02 11.38
N TYR A 93 1.51 -0.52 11.05
CA TYR A 93 1.15 -0.97 9.70
C TYR A 93 0.60 0.15 8.81
N LEU A 94 0.35 1.35 9.34
CA LEU A 94 -0.25 2.45 8.58
C LEU A 94 0.77 3.43 8.02
N ILE A 95 1.94 3.53 8.65
CA ILE A 95 2.87 4.64 8.49
C ILE A 95 4.27 4.06 8.32
N SER A 96 4.73 3.98 7.06
CA SER A 96 6.16 3.85 6.76
C SER A 96 6.85 5.10 7.34
N PRO A 97 7.96 5.02 8.09
CA PRO A 97 8.57 6.13 8.84
C PRO A 97 8.91 7.43 8.07
N PHE A 98 8.70 7.50 6.75
CA PHE A 98 8.62 8.76 6.00
C PHE A 98 7.31 9.55 6.23
N LEU A 99 6.36 8.99 6.98
CA LEU A 99 5.12 9.61 7.44
C LEU A 99 5.17 9.99 8.95
N ARG A 100 6.36 10.12 9.55
CA ARG A 100 6.56 10.75 10.86
C ARG A 100 7.50 11.97 10.74
N PRO A 101 7.36 12.99 11.61
CA PRO A 101 8.09 14.27 11.53
C PRO A 101 9.61 14.12 11.48
#